data_AF-A0A434A1J4-F1
#
_entry.id   AF-A0A434A1J4-F1
#
_cell.length_a   1.000
_cell.length_b   1.000
_cell.length_c   1.000
_cell.angle_alpha   90.00
_cell.angle_beta   90.00
_cell.angle_gamma   90.00
#
_symmetry.space_group_name_H-M   'P 1'
#
loop_
_entity.id
_entity.type
_entity.pdbx_description
1 polymer ?
#
loop_
_entity_poly.entity_id
_entity_poly.type
_entity_poly.pdbx_seq_one_letter_code
_entity_poly.pdbx_strand_id
1 'polypeptide(L)'
;MKKPLFKYLILSILSIVIAEIFKKVIHFDNSLCNSLSEQLTSKQIENFIGFQKKWHWIYYMFIPVILLIKTLLIAALLYTGLTISDRDLKFYRLWDAVIKAEFIFLLVPVFKIIWFYFFQTSYSLKDIRNFYPLSALNITGYA
;
A
#
# COMPACT_ATOMS: atom_id res chain seq x y z
N MET A 1 16.82 -15.43 16.04
CA MET A 1 16.09 -14.14 15.99
C MET A 1 16.27 -13.35 14.67
N LYS A 2 17.28 -13.61 13.82
CA LYS A 2 17.52 -12.82 12.58
C LYS A 2 16.56 -13.12 11.40
N LYS A 3 15.92 -14.29 11.36
CA LYS A 3 15.10 -14.74 10.22
C LYS A 3 13.83 -13.90 9.95
N PRO A 4 13.00 -13.51 10.95
CA PRO A 4 11.81 -12.69 10.67
C PRO A 4 12.17 -11.26 10.27
N LEU A 5 13.21 -10.68 10.89
CA LEU A 5 13.69 -9.34 10.55
C LEU A 5 14.14 -9.24 9.09
N PHE A 6 14.85 -10.25 8.60
CA PHE A 6 15.27 -10.29 7.19
C PHE A 6 14.08 -10.32 6.23
N LYS A 7 13.05 -11.12 6.52
CA LYS A 7 11.83 -11.17 5.69
C LYS A 7 11.06 -9.85 5.72
N TYR A 8 10.99 -9.20 6.89
CA TYR A 8 10.38 -7.89 7.03
C TYR A 8 11.12 -6.82 6.20
N LEU A 9 12.46 -6.85 6.18
CA LEU A 9 13.25 -5.95 5.34
C LEU A 9 12.96 -6.17 3.85
N ILE A 10 12.91 -7.43 3.40
CA ILE A 10 12.53 -7.78 2.03
C ILE A 10 11.13 -7.25 1.71
N LEU A 11 10.16 -7.49 2.59
CA LEU A 11 8.78 -7.04 2.43
C LEU A 11 8.69 -5.51 2.34
N SER A 12 9.45 -4.79 3.15
CA SER A 12 9.51 -3.32 3.13
C SER A 12 10.10 -2.81 1.82
N ILE A 13 11.21 -3.37 1.36
CA ILE A 13 11.85 -3.01 0.09
C ILE A 13 10.90 -3.27 -1.08
N LEU A 14 10.28 -4.45 -1.13
CA LEU A 14 9.29 -4.78 -2.15
C LEU A 14 8.10 -3.82 -2.15
N SER A 15 7.60 -3.45 -0.97
CA SER A 15 6.50 -2.49 -0.83
C SER A 15 6.86 -1.13 -1.41
N ILE A 16 8.07 -0.64 -1.14
CA ILE A 16 8.58 0.63 -1.69
C ILE A 16 8.75 0.54 -3.21
N VAL A 17 9.34 -0.55 -3.72
CA VAL A 17 9.52 -0.76 -5.17
C VAL A 17 8.18 -0.81 -5.89
N ILE A 18 7.19 -1.52 -5.35
CA ILE A 18 5.84 -1.56 -5.92
C ILE A 18 5.21 -0.17 -5.90
N ALA A 19 5.37 0.61 -4.82
CA ALA A 19 4.85 1.97 -4.74
C ALA A 19 5.49 2.91 -5.78
N GLU A 20 6.80 2.78 -6.02
CA GLU A 20 7.51 3.53 -7.07
C GLU A 20 7.04 3.16 -8.47
N ILE A 21 6.94 1.86 -8.76
CA ILE A 21 6.42 1.37 -10.05
C ILE A 21 5.00 1.87 -10.25
N PHE A 22 4.15 1.78 -9.22
CA PHE A 22 2.78 2.28 -9.26
C PHE A 22 2.74 3.76 -9.62
N LYS A 23 3.52 4.60 -8.92
CA LYS A 23 3.58 6.05 -9.19
C LYS A 23 3.99 6.34 -10.62
N LYS A 24 5.01 5.64 -11.13
CA LYS A 24 5.57 5.86 -12.47
C LYS A 24 4.63 5.36 -13.58
N VAL A 25 4.11 4.14 -13.46
CA VAL A 25 3.25 3.52 -14.47
C VAL A 25 1.92 4.27 -14.60
N ILE A 26 1.38 4.72 -13.47
CA ILE A 26 0.04 5.33 -13.46
C ILE A 26 0.08 6.84 -13.78
N HIS A 27 1.28 7.43 -13.95
CA HIS A 27 1.45 8.88 -14.13
C HIS A 27 0.64 9.67 -13.09
N PHE A 28 0.69 9.21 -11.83
CA PHE A 28 -0.19 9.67 -10.76
C PHE A 28 -0.15 11.20 -10.59
N ASP A 29 1.03 11.81 -10.76
CA ASP A 29 1.23 13.25 -10.63
C ASP A 29 0.43 14.05 -11.70
N ASN A 30 0.36 13.57 -12.95
CA ASN A 30 -0.41 14.24 -14.01
C ASN A 30 -1.92 14.07 -13.80
N SER A 31 -2.34 12.87 -13.39
CA SER A 31 -3.76 12.59 -13.10
C SER A 31 -4.24 13.41 -11.89
N LEU A 32 -3.40 13.58 -10.86
CA LEU A 32 -3.62 14.50 -9.74
C LEU A 32 -3.72 15.95 -10.18
N CYS A 33 -2.80 16.42 -11.02
CA CYS A 33 -2.86 17.80 -11.51
C CYS A 33 -4.17 18.08 -12.26
N ASN A 34 -4.61 17.15 -13.11
CA ASN A 34 -5.85 17.30 -13.87
C ASN A 34 -7.10 17.27 -12.96
N SER A 35 -7.16 16.43 -11.93
CA SER A 35 -8.30 16.47 -11.00
C SER A 35 -8.28 17.67 -10.07
N LEU A 36 -7.10 18.19 -9.73
CA LEU A 36 -6.97 19.38 -8.87
C LEU A 36 -7.17 20.69 -9.65
N SER A 37 -6.83 20.74 -10.95
CA SER A 37 -7.06 21.92 -11.80
C SER A 37 -8.54 22.21 -12.03
N GLU A 38 -9.40 21.20 -11.92
CA GLU A 38 -10.86 21.38 -11.90
C GLU A 38 -11.37 22.09 -10.64
N GLN A 39 -10.58 22.11 -9.55
CA GLN A 39 -11.03 22.58 -8.23
C GLN A 39 -10.19 23.71 -7.63
N LEU A 40 -8.96 23.92 -8.11
CA LEU A 40 -7.97 24.82 -7.53
C LEU A 40 -7.36 25.74 -8.58
N THR A 41 -6.93 26.93 -8.16
CA THR A 41 -6.18 27.85 -9.03
C THR A 41 -4.75 27.35 -9.26
N SER A 42 -4.18 27.67 -10.42
CA SER A 42 -2.85 27.23 -10.86
C SER A 42 -1.75 27.48 -9.82
N LYS A 43 -1.84 28.60 -9.08
CA LYS A 43 -0.89 29.00 -8.03
C LYS A 43 -0.97 28.13 -6.77
N GLN A 44 -2.17 27.64 -6.43
CA GLN A 44 -2.35 26.71 -5.29
C GLN A 44 -1.81 25.32 -5.63
N ILE A 45 -1.98 24.88 -6.88
CA ILE A 45 -1.49 23.59 -7.38
C ILE A 45 0.04 23.56 -7.39
N GLU A 46 0.68 24.63 -7.87
CA GLU A 46 2.15 24.72 -7.90
C GLU A 46 2.76 24.66 -6.49
N ASN A 47 2.17 25.39 -5.53
CA ASN A 47 2.57 25.33 -4.14
C ASN A 47 2.39 23.92 -3.55
N PHE A 48 1.25 23.28 -3.79
CA PHE A 48 0.95 21.93 -3.30
C PHE A 48 1.93 20.89 -3.85
N ILE A 49 2.23 20.93 -5.14
CA ILE A 49 3.21 20.02 -5.79
C ILE A 49 4.61 20.28 -5.22
N GLY A 50 4.98 21.55 -5.01
CA GLY A 50 6.26 21.93 -4.39
C GLY A 50 6.42 21.34 -2.98
N PHE A 51 5.37 21.40 -2.16
CA PHE A 51 5.35 20.76 -0.84
C PHE A 51 5.43 19.24 -0.95
N GLN A 52 4.62 18.62 -1.80
CA GLN A 52 4.61 17.15 -1.96
C GLN A 52 5.99 16.63 -2.38
N LYS A 53 6.64 17.28 -3.35
CA LYS A 53 7.97 16.91 -3.85
C LYS A 53 9.04 16.98 -2.75
N LYS A 54 8.97 17.98 -1.87
CA LYS A 54 9.91 18.12 -0.74
C LYS A 54 9.73 17.04 0.33
N TRP A 55 8.51 16.55 0.53
CA TRP A 55 8.17 15.54 1.55
C TRP A 55 8.10 14.11 0.99
N HIS A 56 8.42 13.92 -0.28
CA HIS A 56 8.36 12.63 -0.96
C HIS A 56 9.21 11.55 -0.28
N TRP A 57 10.39 11.91 0.25
CA TRP A 57 11.26 10.98 0.97
C TRP A 57 10.68 10.55 2.32
N ILE A 58 9.93 11.43 2.99
CA ILE A 58 9.26 11.13 4.27
C ILE A 58 8.19 10.06 4.03
N TYR A 59 7.45 10.16 2.92
CA TYR A 59 6.47 9.15 2.55
C TYR A 59 7.07 7.74 2.46
N TYR A 60 8.24 7.59 1.83
CA TYR A 60 8.91 6.28 1.76
C TYR A 60 9.40 5.76 3.11
N MET A 61 9.77 6.65 4.04
CA MET A 61 10.13 6.25 5.40
C MET A 61 8.90 5.81 6.21
N PHE A 62 7.72 6.37 5.92
CA PHE A 62 6.47 6.00 6.59
C PHE A 62 5.98 4.60 6.20
N ILE A 63 6.21 4.15 4.96
CA ILE A 63 5.78 2.82 4.49
C ILE A 63 6.26 1.68 5.42
N PRO A 64 7.57 1.50 5.70
CA PRO A 64 8.04 0.45 6.58
C PRO A 64 7.52 0.64 8.01
N VAL A 65 7.47 1.88 8.53
CA VAL A 65 6.99 2.14 9.89
C VAL A 65 5.53 1.70 10.07
N ILE A 66 4.65 2.06 9.14
CA ILE A 66 3.24 1.65 9.16
C ILE A 66 3.13 0.12 9.03
N LEU A 67 3.93 -0.50 8.16
CA LEU A 67 3.95 -1.95 7.97
C LEU A 67 4.40 -2.67 9.26
N LEU A 68 5.41 -2.14 9.95
CA LEU A 68 5.89 -2.67 11.22
C LEU A 68 4.78 -2.63 12.27
N ILE A 69 4.14 -1.47 12.44
CA ILE A 69 3.03 -1.29 13.38
C ILE A 69 1.90 -2.27 13.05
N LYS A 70 1.49 -2.35 11.78
CA LYS A 70 0.44 -3.26 11.31
C LYS A 70 0.74 -4.72 11.66
N THR A 71 1.94 -5.21 11.31
CA THR A 71 2.31 -6.61 11.55
C THR A 71 2.48 -6.93 13.03
N LEU A 72 2.97 -5.98 13.84
CA LEU A 72 3.05 -6.13 15.29
C LEU A 72 1.66 -6.16 15.94
N LEU A 73 0.73 -5.31 15.50
CA LEU A 73 -0.66 -5.32 15.99
C LEU A 73 -1.34 -6.65 15.69
N ILE A 74 -1.23 -7.17 14.46
CA ILE A 74 -1.81 -8.47 14.09
C ILE A 74 -1.17 -9.60 14.92
N ALA A 75 0.16 -9.60 15.07
CA ALA A 75 0.84 -10.61 15.87
C ALA A 75 0.46 -10.54 17.36
N ALA A 76 0.25 -9.33 17.91
CA ALA A 76 -0.20 -9.12 19.28
C ALA A 76 -1.62 -9.65 19.49
N LEU A 77 -2.54 -9.37 18.56
CA LEU A 77 -3.91 -9.89 18.61
C LEU A 77 -3.95 -11.42 18.54
N LEU A 78 -3.12 -12.03 17.68
CA LEU A 78 -3.02 -13.49 17.61
C LEU A 78 -2.40 -14.08 18.88
N TYR A 79 -1.40 -13.40 19.44
CA TYR A 79 -0.75 -13.83 20.68
C TYR A 79 -1.73 -13.81 21.86
N THR A 80 -2.50 -12.72 22.04
CA THR A 80 -3.51 -12.67 23.11
C THR A 80 -4.56 -13.76 22.94
N GLY A 81 -5.03 -14.01 21.71
CA GLY A 81 -5.97 -15.10 21.44
C GLY A 81 -5.43 -16.50 21.75
N LEU A 82 -4.13 -16.74 21.52
CA LEU A 82 -3.50 -18.03 21.81
C LEU A 82 -3.22 -18.24 23.29
N THR A 83 -2.84 -17.18 24.01
CA THR A 83 -2.67 -17.21 25.47
C THR A 83 -3.98 -17.54 26.17
N ILE A 84 -5.11 -17.05 25.68
CA ILE A 84 -6.45 -17.41 26.20
C ILE A 84 -6.79 -18.89 25.95
N SER A 85 -6.23 -19.49 24.90
CA SER A 85 -6.45 -20.89 24.51
C SER A 85 -5.45 -21.88 25.14
N ASP A 86 -4.69 -21.47 26.17
CA ASP A 86 -3.64 -22.25 26.83
C ASP A 86 -2.59 -22.84 25.86
N ARG A 87 -2.30 -22.13 24.76
CA ARG A 87 -1.26 -22.53 23.80
C ARG A 87 -0.04 -21.64 23.89
N ASP A 88 1.06 -22.21 24.39
CA ASP A 88 2.34 -21.52 24.50
C ASP A 88 3.09 -21.46 23.16
N LEU A 89 2.79 -20.44 22.37
CA LEU A 89 3.54 -20.09 21.18
C LEU A 89 4.34 -18.81 21.40
N LYS A 90 5.65 -18.88 21.11
CA LYS A 90 6.55 -17.72 21.22
C LYS A 90 6.14 -16.64 20.21
N PHE A 91 5.98 -15.39 20.67
CA PHE A 91 5.57 -14.23 19.86
C PHE A 91 6.32 -14.10 18.53
N TYR A 92 7.64 -14.32 18.51
CA TYR A 92 8.43 -14.20 17.28
C TYR A 92 8.01 -15.18 16.17
N ARG A 93 7.41 -16.33 16.52
CA ARG A 93 6.90 -17.30 15.53
C ARG A 93 5.59 -16.82 14.92
N LEU A 94 4.73 -16.21 15.72
CA LEU A 94 3.49 -15.58 15.24
C LEU A 94 3.82 -14.40 14.33
N TRP A 95 4.76 -13.55 14.75
CA TRP A 95 5.19 -12.45 13.92
C TRP A 95 5.82 -12.91 12.59
N ASP A 96 6.61 -14.00 12.57
CA ASP A 96 7.09 -14.61 11.31
C ASP A 96 5.95 -15.11 10.41
N ALA A 97 4.88 -15.65 10.98
CA ALA A 97 3.69 -16.07 10.23
C ALA A 97 2.92 -14.88 9.66
N VAL A 98 2.74 -13.82 10.45
CA VAL A 98 2.09 -12.57 10.01
C VAL A 98 2.88 -11.92 8.88
N ILE A 99 4.22 -11.84 8.98
CA ILE A 99 5.06 -11.30 7.91
C ILE A 99 4.87 -12.11 6.61
N LYS A 100 4.80 -13.45 6.68
CA LYS A 100 4.54 -14.29 5.49
C LYS A 100 3.16 -14.02 4.88
N ALA A 101 2.13 -13.88 5.72
CA ALA A 101 0.78 -13.56 5.25
C ALA A 101 0.73 -12.17 4.58
N GLU A 102 1.52 -11.22 5.07
CA GLU A 102 1.58 -9.86 4.53
C GLU A 102 2.08 -9.82 3.07
N PHE A 103 2.89 -10.80 2.63
CA PHE A 103 3.28 -10.90 1.22
C PHE A 103 2.08 -11.09 0.26
N ILE A 104 1.00 -11.72 0.72
CA ILE A 104 -0.21 -11.91 -0.09
C ILE A 104 -0.85 -10.56 -0.40
N PHE A 105 -0.79 -9.61 0.54
CA PHE A 105 -1.34 -8.27 0.36
C PHE A 105 -0.57 -7.44 -0.67
N LEU A 106 0.69 -7.79 -0.99
CA LEU A 106 1.43 -7.16 -2.10
C LEU A 106 0.84 -7.49 -3.48
N LEU A 107 0.06 -8.56 -3.60
CA LEU A 107 -0.57 -8.91 -4.88
C LEU A 107 -1.62 -7.88 -5.31
N VAL A 108 -2.30 -7.24 -4.35
CA VAL A 108 -3.35 -6.24 -4.63
C VAL A 108 -2.83 -5.06 -5.46
N PRO A 109 -1.78 -4.33 -5.05
CA PRO A 109 -1.22 -3.26 -5.88
C PRO A 109 -0.62 -3.76 -7.19
N VAL A 110 -0.06 -4.99 -7.23
CA VAL A 110 0.47 -5.58 -8.47
C VAL A 110 -0.64 -5.79 -9.50
N PHE A 111 -1.76 -6.40 -9.11
CA PHE A 111 -2.91 -6.59 -10.01
C PHE A 111 -3.47 -5.26 -10.49
N LYS A 112 -3.48 -4.25 -9.63
CA LYS A 112 -3.92 -2.91 -9.98
C LYS A 112 -3.06 -2.28 -11.07
N ILE A 113 -1.73 -2.40 -10.95
CA ILE A 113 -0.79 -1.93 -11.99
C ILE A 113 -1.06 -2.64 -13.32
N ILE A 114 -1.18 -3.98 -13.30
CA ILE A 114 -1.44 -4.77 -14.51
C ILE A 114 -2.75 -4.34 -15.16
N TRP A 115 -3.81 -4.14 -14.37
CA TRP A 115 -5.12 -3.76 -14.89
C TRP A 115 -5.11 -2.40 -15.60
N PHE A 116 -4.60 -1.35 -14.93
CA PHE A 116 -4.57 0.00 -15.48
C PHE A 116 -3.50 0.20 -16.56
N TYR A 117 -2.51 -0.70 -16.63
CA TYR A 117 -1.51 -0.65 -17.70
C TYR A 117 -1.98 -1.35 -18.99
N PHE A 118 -2.62 -2.53 -18.87
CA PHE A 118 -2.97 -3.35 -20.04
C PHE A 118 -4.43 -3.23 -20.48
N PHE A 119 -5.38 -3.10 -19.55
CA PHE A 119 -6.81 -3.24 -19.87
C PHE A 119 -7.53 -1.89 -19.93
N GLN A 120 -7.23 -0.99 -19.01
CA GLN A 120 -7.87 0.32 -18.92
C GLN A 120 -6.80 1.40 -18.91
N THR A 121 -6.46 1.94 -20.08
CA THR A 121 -5.43 2.99 -20.26
C THR A 121 -5.99 4.41 -20.12
N SER A 122 -7.32 4.57 -20.21
CA SER A 122 -8.03 5.81 -19.88
C SER A 122 -8.72 5.66 -18.52
N TYR A 123 -8.11 6.23 -17.48
CA TYR A 123 -8.64 6.20 -16.11
C TYR A 123 -8.55 7.58 -15.45
N SER A 124 -9.53 7.87 -14.59
CA SER A 124 -9.46 8.99 -13.66
C SER A 124 -8.83 8.56 -12.33
N LEU A 125 -8.44 9.53 -11.51
CA LEU A 125 -8.02 9.25 -10.13
C LEU A 125 -9.09 8.55 -9.29
N LYS A 126 -10.37 8.80 -9.59
CA LYS A 126 -11.49 8.17 -8.89
C LYS A 126 -11.53 6.68 -9.20
N ASP A 127 -11.30 6.30 -10.45
CA ASP A 127 -11.26 4.91 -10.89
C ASP A 127 -10.10 4.16 -10.25
N ILE A 128 -8.91 4.78 -10.24
CA ILE A 128 -7.76 4.21 -9.53
C ILE A 128 -8.10 4.02 -8.07
N ARG A 129 -8.66 5.02 -7.37
CA ARG A 129 -8.93 4.90 -5.93
C ARG A 129 -9.93 3.78 -5.62
N ASN A 130 -10.99 3.71 -6.39
CA ASN A 130 -12.11 2.80 -6.14
C ASN A 130 -11.79 1.36 -6.56
N PHE A 131 -10.83 1.15 -7.47
CA PHE A 131 -10.48 -0.18 -7.95
C PHE A 131 -9.90 -1.08 -6.86
N TYR A 132 -10.69 -2.09 -6.49
CA TYR A 132 -10.31 -3.24 -5.69
C TYR A 132 -10.27 -4.50 -6.57
N PRO A 133 -9.08 -5.04 -6.89
CA PRO A 133 -8.95 -6.25 -7.69
C PRO A 133 -9.81 -7.39 -7.12
N LEU A 134 -10.48 -8.14 -8.00
CA LEU A 134 -11.32 -9.30 -7.65
C LEU A 134 -12.55 -8.98 -6.76
N SER A 135 -12.86 -7.71 -6.53
CA SER A 135 -14.08 -7.31 -5.81
C SER A 135 -15.31 -7.35 -6.73
N ALA A 136 -16.45 -7.81 -6.20
CA ALA A 136 -17.73 -7.76 -6.90
C ALA A 136 -18.15 -6.32 -7.27
N LEU A 137 -17.62 -5.32 -6.54
CA LEU A 137 -17.83 -3.90 -6.84
C LEU A 137 -17.31 -3.49 -8.23
N ASN A 138 -16.30 -4.17 -8.76
CA ASN A 138 -15.84 -3.94 -10.14
C ASN A 138 -16.85 -4.43 -11.19
N ILE A 139 -17.74 -5.36 -10.83
CA ILE A 139 -18.71 -5.98 -11.76
C ILE A 139 -20.01 -5.19 -11.78
N THR A 140 -20.48 -4.76 -10.61
CA THR A 140 -21.76 -4.03 -10.48
C THR A 140 -21.65 -2.55 -10.82
N GLY A 141 -20.42 -2.05 -11.01
CA GLY A 141 -20.14 -0.62 -11.14
C GLY A 141 -20.12 0.07 -9.77
N TYR A 142 -19.42 1.21 -9.73
CA TYR A 142 -19.44 2.11 -8.58
C TYR A 142 -20.68 3.00 -8.69
N ALA A 143 -21.69 2.73 -7.86
CA ALA A 143 -22.89 3.55 -7.74
C ALA A 143 -22.57 4.96 -7.20
#